data_AF-A0A920JZC5-F1
#
_entry.id   AF-A0A920JZC5-F1
#
_cell.length_a   1.000
_cell.length_b   1.000
_cell.length_c   1.000
_cell.angle_alpha   90.00
_cell.angle_beta   90.00
_cell.angle_gamma   90.00
#
_symmetry.space_group_name_H-M   'P 1'
#
loop_
_entity.id
_entity.type
_entity.pdbx_description
1 polymer ?
#
loop_
_entity_poly.entity_id
_entity_poly.type
_entity_poly.pdbx_seq_one_letter_code
_entity_poly.pdbx_strand_id
1 'polypeptide(L)'
;MTQAGDFLGVSNQSYSVSSISSGYNEQNPQDWIDALKAALSELRRTNAEAVANLDAIGIAGHMHGATLLDKNGAILHPCILWNDTRSHQQASKLDQDKNLRNITGNIIFPGFTHQNYYGCKKINLNSLQILQRFCYQLRILDTT
;
A
#
# COMPACT_ATOMS: atom_id res chain seq x y z
N MET A 1 -19.30 8.27 7.87
CA MET A 1 -19.60 9.07 9.08
C MET A 1 -20.35 10.31 8.63
N THR A 2 -21.22 10.88 9.45
CA THR A 2 -21.84 12.18 9.17
C THR A 2 -20.79 13.29 9.27
N GLN A 3 -21.13 14.51 8.84
CA GLN A 3 -20.28 15.68 9.03
C GLN A 3 -20.00 15.98 10.52
N ALA A 4 -20.91 15.61 11.42
CA ALA A 4 -20.73 15.73 12.86
C ALA A 4 -19.85 14.63 13.48
N GLY A 5 -19.45 13.62 12.69
CA GLY A 5 -18.61 12.51 13.12
C GLY A 5 -19.38 11.26 13.56
N ASP A 6 -20.70 11.21 13.35
CA ASP A 6 -21.49 10.05 13.75
C ASP A 6 -21.18 8.84 12.89
N PHE A 7 -21.09 7.67 13.53
CA PHE A 7 -20.86 6.41 12.85
C PHE A 7 -22.16 5.90 12.19
N LEU A 8 -22.08 5.57 10.90
CA LEU A 8 -23.24 5.11 10.12
C LEU A 8 -23.20 3.61 9.80
N GLY A 9 -22.00 3.02 9.64
CA GLY A 9 -21.85 1.62 9.28
C GLY A 9 -20.42 1.24 8.93
N VAL A 10 -20.15 -0.07 8.90
CA VAL A 10 -18.86 -0.65 8.54
C VAL A 10 -19.06 -1.97 7.80
N SER A 11 -18.17 -2.26 6.86
CA SER A 11 -18.01 -3.57 6.24
C SER A 11 -16.53 -3.92 6.19
N ASN A 12 -16.21 -5.20 6.32
CA ASN A 12 -14.82 -5.67 6.25
C ASN A 12 -14.73 -6.83 5.28
N GLN A 13 -13.60 -6.93 4.58
CA GLN A 13 -13.27 -8.06 3.71
C GLN A 13 -11.84 -8.48 4.00
N SER A 14 -11.64 -9.79 4.17
CA SER A 14 -10.34 -10.36 4.47
C SER A 14 -9.59 -10.70 3.18
N TYR A 15 -8.28 -10.55 3.20
CA TYR A 15 -7.35 -10.98 2.16
C TYR A 15 -6.06 -11.47 2.81
N SER A 16 -5.40 -12.43 2.18
CA SER A 16 -4.30 -13.17 2.79
C SER A 16 -2.95 -12.48 2.61
N VAL A 17 -1.96 -12.91 3.41
CA VAL A 17 -0.54 -12.62 3.18
C VAL A 17 0.12 -13.91 2.71
N SER A 18 0.93 -13.81 1.66
CA SER A 18 1.76 -14.90 1.18
C SER A 18 3.14 -14.83 1.82
N SER A 19 3.58 -15.95 2.40
CA SER A 19 4.90 -16.11 3.01
C SER A 19 5.54 -17.40 2.50
N ILE A 20 6.02 -17.36 1.25
CA ILE A 20 6.58 -18.54 0.56
C ILE A 20 7.95 -18.97 1.10
N SER A 21 8.60 -18.12 1.89
CA SER A 21 9.95 -18.33 2.42
C SER A 21 10.16 -17.51 3.68
N SER A 22 11.08 -17.93 4.54
CA SER A 22 11.39 -17.20 5.77
C SER A 22 11.79 -15.75 5.46
N GLY A 23 11.14 -14.80 6.14
CA GLY A 23 11.35 -13.35 5.93
C GLY A 23 10.58 -12.74 4.75
N TYR A 24 9.85 -13.54 3.96
CA TYR A 24 9.06 -13.04 2.82
C TYR A 24 7.63 -12.78 3.28
N ASN A 25 7.10 -11.58 3.01
CA ASN A 25 5.72 -11.20 3.28
C ASN A 25 5.18 -10.39 2.10
N GLU A 26 4.21 -10.96 1.39
CA GLU A 26 3.70 -10.38 0.14
C GLU A 26 2.18 -10.40 0.06
N GLN A 27 1.62 -9.48 -0.72
CA GLN A 27 0.21 -9.52 -1.11
C GLN A 27 0.06 -9.22 -2.60
N ASN A 28 -0.90 -9.88 -3.24
CA ASN A 28 -1.30 -9.50 -4.59
C ASN A 28 -2.15 -8.21 -4.52
N PRO A 29 -1.74 -7.09 -5.13
CA PRO A 29 -2.53 -5.85 -5.08
C PRO A 29 -3.94 -5.98 -5.65
N GLN A 30 -4.19 -6.95 -6.53
CA GLN A 30 -5.54 -7.23 -7.03
C GLN A 30 -6.50 -7.65 -5.91
N ASP A 31 -6.01 -8.40 -4.92
CA ASP A 31 -6.81 -8.86 -3.77
C ASP A 31 -7.34 -7.67 -2.97
N TRP A 32 -6.56 -6.57 -2.88
CA TRP A 32 -7.01 -5.34 -2.22
C TRP A 32 -8.16 -4.66 -2.96
N ILE A 33 -8.09 -4.63 -4.29
CA ILE A 33 -9.13 -4.04 -5.14
C ILE A 33 -10.41 -4.86 -5.03
N ASP A 34 -10.29 -6.18 -5.05
CA ASP A 34 -11.44 -7.08 -4.97
C ASP A 34 -12.09 -7.03 -3.57
N ALA A 35 -11.28 -7.01 -2.51
CA ALA A 35 -11.76 -6.80 -1.14
C ALA A 35 -12.45 -5.44 -0.96
N LEU A 36 -11.88 -4.37 -1.50
CA LEU A 36 -12.49 -3.03 -1.46
C LEU A 36 -13.83 -3.01 -2.18
N LYS A 37 -13.92 -3.59 -3.38
CA LYS A 37 -15.18 -3.68 -4.15
C LYS A 37 -16.25 -4.46 -3.41
N ALA A 38 -15.88 -5.60 -2.81
CA ALA A 38 -16.80 -6.41 -2.02
C ALA A 38 -17.28 -5.66 -0.76
N ALA A 39 -16.39 -4.95 -0.06
CA ALA A 39 -16.74 -4.12 1.10
C ALA A 39 -17.72 -3.00 0.72
N LEU A 40 -17.42 -2.25 -0.34
CA LEU A 40 -18.30 -1.17 -0.83
C LEU A 40 -19.67 -1.69 -1.29
N SER A 41 -19.72 -2.89 -1.89
CA SER A 41 -20.98 -3.52 -2.31
C SER A 41 -21.83 -3.88 -1.10
N GLU A 42 -21.22 -4.42 -0.05
CA GLU A 42 -21.91 -4.74 1.20
C GLU A 42 -22.41 -3.48 1.93
N LEU A 43 -21.61 -2.40 1.94
CA LEU A 43 -22.07 -1.10 2.47
C LEU A 43 -23.25 -0.55 1.70
N ARG A 44 -23.25 -0.61 0.37
CA ARG A 44 -24.40 -0.19 -0.46
C ARG A 44 -25.66 -0.98 -0.12
N ARG A 45 -25.53 -2.28 0.14
CA ARG A 45 -26.65 -3.16 0.48
C ARG A 45 -27.22 -2.88 1.87
N THR A 46 -26.36 -2.58 2.84
CA THR A 46 -26.73 -2.44 4.26
C THR A 46 -27.01 -0.99 4.68
N ASN A 47 -26.48 -0.01 3.94
CA ASN A 47 -26.49 1.42 4.27
C ASN A 47 -26.79 2.28 3.02
N ALA A 48 -27.77 1.86 2.22
CA ALA A 48 -28.03 2.42 0.89
C ALA A 48 -28.20 3.96 0.88
N GLU A 49 -28.99 4.52 1.81
CA GLU A 49 -29.22 5.96 1.91
C GLU A 49 -27.94 6.73 2.28
N ALA A 50 -27.16 6.22 3.24
CA ALA A 50 -25.90 6.85 3.63
C ALA A 50 -24.88 6.82 2.49
N VAL A 51 -24.82 5.74 1.71
CA VAL A 51 -23.92 5.65 0.55
C VAL A 51 -24.40 6.51 -0.62
N ALA A 52 -25.71 6.68 -0.79
CA ALA A 52 -26.28 7.58 -1.81
C ALA A 52 -25.94 9.06 -1.56
N ASN A 53 -25.76 9.44 -0.28
CA ASN A 53 -25.40 10.79 0.17
C ASN A 53 -23.89 10.91 0.50
N LEU A 54 -23.02 10.11 -0.12
CA LEU A 54 -21.58 10.12 0.16
C LEU A 54 -20.88 11.26 -0.62
N ASP A 55 -20.39 12.27 0.10
CA ASP A 55 -19.69 13.41 -0.53
C ASP A 55 -18.18 13.18 -0.72
N ALA A 56 -17.54 12.39 0.16
CA ALA A 56 -16.09 12.25 0.18
C ALA A 56 -15.61 10.85 0.62
N ILE A 57 -14.42 10.46 0.13
CA ILE A 57 -13.75 9.21 0.49
C ILE A 57 -12.36 9.51 1.05
N GLY A 58 -12.12 9.06 2.29
CA GLY A 58 -10.78 8.95 2.86
C GLY A 58 -10.21 7.55 2.62
N ILE A 59 -8.94 7.45 2.22
CA ILE A 59 -8.26 6.17 2.03
C ILE A 59 -7.07 6.13 2.99
N ALA A 60 -6.96 5.02 3.72
CA ALA A 60 -5.81 4.69 4.54
C ALA A 60 -5.33 3.28 4.17
N GLY A 61 -4.03 3.04 4.30
CA GLY A 61 -3.41 1.76 3.98
C GLY A 61 -2.13 1.55 4.78
N HIS A 62 -1.62 0.32 4.76
CA HIS A 62 -0.33 0.04 5.39
C HIS A 62 0.80 0.81 4.69
N MET A 63 1.80 1.23 5.46
CA MET A 63 2.95 1.96 4.93
C MET A 63 3.97 1.02 4.26
N HIS A 64 4.99 1.62 3.63
CA HIS A 64 6.23 1.03 3.12
C HIS A 64 6.15 -0.08 2.06
N GLY A 65 4.97 -0.61 1.76
CA GLY A 65 4.78 -1.64 0.73
C GLY A 65 5.35 -1.20 -0.63
N ALA A 66 6.03 -2.12 -1.31
CA ALA A 66 6.58 -1.90 -2.65
C ALA A 66 5.71 -2.60 -3.71
N THR A 67 4.84 -1.84 -4.36
CA THR A 67 4.10 -2.30 -5.55
C THR A 67 4.82 -1.86 -6.82
N LEU A 68 5.19 -2.82 -7.66
CA LEU A 68 5.93 -2.57 -8.90
C LEU A 68 4.97 -2.63 -10.09
N LEU A 69 4.93 -1.55 -10.86
CA LEU A 69 4.08 -1.42 -12.03
C LEU A 69 4.92 -1.23 -13.30
N ASP A 70 4.42 -1.76 -14.41
CA ASP A 70 4.93 -1.41 -15.73
C ASP A 70 4.39 -0.06 -16.22
N LYS A 71 4.82 0.37 -17.40
CA LYS A 71 4.39 1.63 -18.02
C LYS A 71 2.88 1.73 -18.31
N ASN A 72 2.18 0.60 -18.35
CA ASN A 72 0.75 0.51 -18.59
C ASN A 72 -0.04 0.40 -17.27
N GLY A 73 0.65 0.42 -16.12
CA GLY A 73 0.04 0.23 -14.81
C GLY A 73 -0.23 -1.23 -14.45
N ALA A 74 0.31 -2.20 -15.20
CA ALA A 74 0.17 -3.62 -14.88
C ALA A 74 1.08 -4.01 -13.72
N ILE A 75 0.55 -4.80 -12.79
CA ILE A 75 1.28 -5.34 -11.63
C ILE A 75 2.35 -6.31 -12.14
N LEU A 76 3.61 -6.03 -11.81
CA LEU A 76 4.76 -6.85 -12.22
C LEU A 76 5.12 -7.94 -11.21
N HIS A 77 4.76 -7.73 -9.94
CA HIS A 77 5.07 -8.62 -8.83
C HIS A 77 4.10 -8.37 -7.66
N PRO A 78 3.78 -9.38 -6.85
CA PRO A 78 3.16 -9.17 -5.54
C PRO A 78 3.84 -8.03 -4.77
N CYS A 79 3.06 -7.19 -4.10
CA CYS A 79 3.58 -6.13 -3.25
C CYS A 79 4.41 -6.74 -2.13
N ILE A 80 5.66 -6.28 -2.00
CA ILE A 80 6.54 -6.65 -0.89
C ILE A 80 6.17 -5.77 0.31
N LEU A 81 5.71 -6.39 1.40
CA LEU A 81 5.13 -5.68 2.53
C LEU A 81 6.20 -5.06 3.46
N TRP A 82 5.74 -4.21 4.38
CA TRP A 82 6.58 -3.51 5.37
C TRP A 82 7.24 -4.44 6.39
N ASN A 83 6.67 -5.63 6.62
CA ASN A 83 7.19 -6.65 7.52
C ASN A 83 8.04 -7.70 6.78
N ASP A 84 8.38 -7.44 5.52
CA ASP A 84 9.33 -8.25 4.76
C ASP A 84 10.78 -7.93 5.16
N THR A 85 11.60 -8.96 5.33
CA THR A 85 13.01 -8.85 5.77
C THR A 85 14.00 -9.41 4.75
N ARG A 86 13.55 -9.79 3.55
CA ARG A 86 14.43 -10.37 2.50
C ARG A 86 15.57 -9.44 2.09
N SER A 87 15.37 -8.13 2.25
CA SER A 87 16.30 -7.06 1.85
C SER A 87 17.26 -6.61 2.97
N HIS A 88 17.44 -7.41 4.03
CA HIS A 88 18.27 -7.06 5.18
C HIS A 88 19.73 -6.75 4.83
N GLN A 89 20.32 -7.43 3.86
CA GLN A 89 21.71 -7.16 3.43
C GLN A 89 21.82 -5.79 2.76
N GLN A 90 20.88 -5.44 1.88
CA GLN A 90 20.80 -4.15 1.21
C GLN A 90 20.55 -3.02 2.22
N ALA A 91 19.63 -3.24 3.17
CA ALA A 91 19.35 -2.29 4.24
C ALA A 91 20.60 -2.05 5.10
N SER A 92 21.30 -3.11 5.53
CA SER A 92 22.52 -2.98 6.32
C SER A 92 23.62 -2.22 5.58
N LYS A 93 23.76 -2.44 4.26
CA LYS A 93 24.73 -1.70 3.44
C LYS A 93 24.41 -0.20 3.36
N LEU A 94 23.13 0.15 3.19
CA LEU A 94 22.70 1.55 3.12
C LEU A 94 22.78 2.23 4.49
N ASP A 95 22.47 1.54 5.58
CA ASP A 95 22.52 2.11 6.93
C ASP A 95 23.94 2.48 7.39
N GLN A 96 24.97 1.97 6.72
CA GLN A 96 26.37 2.36 6.95
C GLN A 96 26.66 3.79 6.49
N ASP A 97 25.86 4.36 5.58
CA ASP A 97 25.99 5.76 5.17
C ASP A 97 25.30 6.69 6.17
N LYS A 98 26.10 7.33 7.03
CA LYS A 98 25.62 8.27 8.05
C LYS A 98 24.89 9.48 7.46
N ASN A 99 25.15 9.85 6.21
CA ASN A 99 24.44 10.97 5.57
C ASN A 99 22.98 10.62 5.29
N LEU A 100 22.67 9.35 4.99
CA LEU A 100 21.29 8.94 4.73
C LEU A 100 20.39 9.13 5.95
N ARG A 101 20.89 8.82 7.16
CA ARG A 101 20.14 9.08 8.40
C ARG A 101 19.91 10.58 8.63
N ASN A 102 20.90 11.41 8.33
CA ASN A 102 20.77 12.87 8.47
C ASN A 102 19.73 13.46 7.49
N ILE A 103 19.65 12.91 6.27
CA ILE A 103 18.71 13.38 5.24
C ILE A 103 17.30 12.84 5.49
N THR A 104 17.17 11.54 5.76
CA THR A 104 15.87 10.86 5.87
C THR A 104 15.21 10.97 7.25
N GLY A 105 15.99 11.32 8.28
CA GLY A 105 15.55 11.37 9.66
C GLY A 105 15.20 10.00 10.26
N ASN A 106 15.50 8.90 9.57
CA ASN A 106 15.07 7.55 9.95
C ASN A 106 16.22 6.53 9.83
N ILE A 107 16.13 5.47 10.64
CA ILE A 107 16.95 4.26 10.48
C ILE A 107 16.55 3.54 9.19
N ILE A 108 17.51 2.94 8.49
CA ILE A 108 17.25 2.18 7.27
C ILE A 108 16.86 0.74 7.64
N PHE A 109 15.56 0.44 7.62
CA PHE A 109 15.03 -0.91 7.83
C PHE A 109 14.81 -1.68 6.51
N PRO A 110 14.87 -3.03 6.52
CA PRO A 110 14.67 -3.84 5.31
C PRO A 110 13.27 -3.73 4.69
N GLY A 111 12.26 -3.47 5.51
CA GLY A 111 10.87 -3.35 5.06
C GLY A 111 10.53 -1.99 4.44
N PHE A 112 11.47 -1.05 4.37
CA PHE A 112 11.27 0.21 3.67
C PHE A 112 11.28 -0.03 2.14
N THR A 113 10.51 0.78 1.41
CA THR A 113 10.22 0.53 -0.01
C THR A 113 11.46 0.52 -0.90
N HIS A 114 12.44 1.37 -0.58
CA HIS A 114 13.66 1.50 -1.37
C HIS A 114 14.53 0.23 -1.30
N GLN A 115 14.51 -0.47 -0.17
CA GLN A 115 15.25 -1.68 0.12
C GLN A 115 14.56 -2.86 -0.57
N ASN A 116 13.23 -2.92 -0.47
CA ASN A 116 12.40 -3.89 -1.21
C ASN A 116 12.61 -3.82 -2.73
N TYR A 117 12.85 -2.63 -3.28
CA TYR A 117 13.23 -2.46 -4.69
C TYR A 117 14.54 -3.18 -5.04
N TYR A 118 15.62 -2.96 -4.28
CA TYR A 118 16.93 -3.63 -4.53
C TYR A 118 16.96 -5.11 -4.10
N GLY A 119 16.01 -5.55 -3.28
CA GLY A 119 15.81 -6.96 -2.95
C GLY A 119 15.37 -7.79 -4.16
N CYS A 120 14.76 -7.15 -5.16
CA CYS A 120 14.24 -7.82 -6.34
C CYS A 120 15.32 -8.01 -7.43
N LYS A 121 16.23 -8.97 -7.23
CA LYS A 121 17.33 -9.29 -8.18
C LYS A 121 16.87 -9.77 -9.57
N LYS A 122 15.57 -10.00 -9.78
CA LYS A 122 15.01 -10.61 -11.01
C LYS A 122 14.28 -9.64 -11.95
N ILE A 123 14.10 -8.36 -11.58
CA ILE A 123 13.30 -7.43 -12.37
C ILE A 123 14.20 -6.45 -13.12
N ASN A 124 14.01 -6.33 -14.44
CA ASN A 124 14.70 -5.35 -15.28
C ASN A 124 14.25 -3.94 -14.87
N LEU A 125 15.19 -3.16 -14.35
CA LEU A 125 14.93 -1.90 -13.65
C LEU A 125 14.65 -0.71 -14.57
N ASN A 126 14.85 -0.84 -15.89
CA ASN A 126 14.80 0.27 -16.85
C ASN A 126 13.39 0.76 -17.21
N SER A 127 12.33 0.14 -16.67
CA SER A 127 10.94 0.43 -17.05
C SER A 127 9.95 0.44 -15.88
N LEU A 128 10.45 0.64 -14.65
CA LEU A 128 9.63 0.54 -13.44
C LEU A 128 9.07 1.89 -12.99
N GLN A 129 7.77 1.91 -12.72
CA GLN A 129 7.15 2.91 -11.86
C GLN A 129 7.00 2.30 -10.45
N ILE A 130 7.62 2.93 -9.45
CA ILE A 130 7.43 2.58 -8.04
C ILE A 130 6.31 3.46 -7.51
N LEU A 131 5.20 2.84 -7.12
CA LEU A 131 4.13 3.57 -6.47
C LEU A 131 4.39 3.59 -4.95
N GLN A 132 5.14 4.59 -4.46
CA GLN A 132 5.08 4.96 -3.04
C GLN A 132 3.88 5.89 -2.83
N ARG A 133 2.69 5.33 -2.64
CA ARG A 133 1.55 6.16 -2.19
C ARG A 133 1.64 6.38 -0.68
N PHE A 134 2.19 7.52 -0.29
CA PHE A 134 1.98 8.08 1.04
C PHE A 134 0.52 8.52 1.17
N CYS A 135 -0.19 7.99 2.17
CA CYS A 135 -1.54 8.44 2.48
C CYS A 135 -1.49 9.86 3.07
N TYR A 136 -1.88 10.85 2.28
CA TYR A 136 -2.42 12.10 2.80
C TYR A 136 -3.77 12.35 2.12
N GLN A 137 -4.76 12.63 2.96
CA GLN A 137 -6.15 12.97 2.71
C GLN A 137 -6.42 13.53 1.31
N LEU A 138 -7.07 12.72 0.45
CA LEU A 138 -7.54 13.18 -0.86
C LEU A 138 -8.82 14.01 -0.63
N ARG A 139 -8.75 15.33 -0.78
CA ARG A 139 -9.93 16.18 -0.88
C ARG A 139 -10.35 16.16 -2.36
N ILE A 140 -11.40 15.41 -2.71
CA ILE A 140 -12.01 15.52 -4.03
C ILE A 140 -12.67 16.90 -4.07
N LEU A 141 -12.17 17.78 -4.93
CA LEU A 141 -12.88 19.01 -5.29
C LEU A 141 -13.96 18.60 -6.29
N ASP A 142 -15.21 18.97 -5.98
CA ASP A 142 -16.39 18.73 -6.80
C ASP A 142 -16.11 18.95 -8.29
N THR A 143 -16.31 17.91 -9.09
CA THR A 143 -16.60 18.09 -10.51
C THR A 143 -18.11 18.15 -10.63
N THR A 144 -18.62 19.39 -10.58
CA THR A 144 -19.90 19.92 -11.10
C THR A 144 -21.09 18.99 -11.22
#